data_AF-D5Q531-F1
#
_entry.id   AF-D5Q531-F1
#
_cell.length_a   1.000
_cell.length_b   1.000
_cell.length_c   1.000
_cell.angle_alpha   90.00
_cell.angle_beta   90.00
_cell.angle_gamma   90.00
#
_symmetry.space_group_name_H-M   'P 1'
#
loop_
_entity.id
_entity.type
_entity.pdbx_description
1 polymer ?
#
loop_
_entity_poly.entity_id
_entity_poly.type
_entity_poly.pdbx_seq_one_letter_code
_entity_poly.pdbx_strand_id
1 'polypeptide(L)'
;MHNVDCNDKSVYIGNNELDRSKYLKENELLALFGDGASIDMKHNSKLDMQISNPNLKSVNIYPYTPFVGLRGTLYIIEKILNIQY
;
A
#
# COMPACT_ATOMS: atom_id res chain seq x y z
N MET A 1 2.94 17.55 -18.21
CA MET A 1 2.27 16.27 -17.95
C MET A 1 2.70 15.32 -19.06
N HIS A 2 3.49 14.28 -18.75
CA HIS A 2 3.81 13.23 -19.71
C HIS A 2 2.58 12.32 -19.82
N ASN A 3 1.96 12.27 -21.00
CA ASN A 3 0.94 11.27 -21.33
C ASN A 3 1.64 9.94 -21.52
N VAL A 4 1.82 9.19 -20.44
CA VAL A 4 2.25 7.79 -20.50
C VAL A 4 1.01 6.97 -20.78
N ASP A 5 0.96 6.37 -21.97
CA ASP A 5 -0.07 5.39 -22.34
C ASP A 5 0.24 4.08 -21.61
N CYS A 6 -0.20 3.98 -20.36
CA CYS A 6 0.00 2.80 -19.51
C CYS A 6 -1.06 1.74 -19.81
N ASN A 7 -1.03 1.16 -21.03
CA ASN A 7 -1.82 0.00 -21.43
C ASN A 7 -1.31 -1.33 -20.83
N ASP A 8 -0.70 -1.29 -19.64
CA ASP A 8 -0.30 -2.51 -18.94
C ASP A 8 -1.51 -3.07 -18.18
N LYS A 9 -1.82 -4.34 -18.40
CA LYS A 9 -2.89 -5.05 -17.68
C LYS A 9 -2.64 -5.11 -16.17
N SER A 10 -1.42 -4.86 -15.71
CA SER A 10 -1.08 -4.75 -14.29
C SER A 10 -1.44 -3.40 -13.67
N VAL A 11 -1.77 -2.39 -14.49
CA VAL A 11 -2.12 -1.05 -14.01
C VAL A 11 -3.64 -0.92 -13.98
N TYR A 12 -4.17 -0.86 -12.77
CA TYR A 12 -5.59 -0.64 -12.56
C TYR A 12 -5.86 0.84 -12.28
N ILE A 13 -6.54 1.52 -13.21
CA ILE A 13 -7.02 2.90 -13.04
C ILE A 13 -8.52 2.84 -12.77
N GLY A 14 -8.88 2.56 -11.51
CA GLY A 14 -10.27 2.57 -11.07
C GLY A 14 -10.56 3.79 -10.21
N ASN A 15 -11.67 4.48 -10.51
CA ASN A 15 -12.11 5.65 -9.75
C ASN A 15 -13.12 5.31 -8.64
N ASN A 16 -13.50 4.04 -8.47
CA ASN A 16 -14.49 3.64 -7.47
C ASN A 16 -13.91 2.61 -6.48
N GLU A 17 -14.45 2.64 -5.26
CA GLU A 17 -14.04 1.78 -4.16
C GLU A 17 -14.54 0.34 -4.34
N LEU A 18 -15.63 0.14 -5.08
CA LEU A 18 -16.27 -1.15 -5.29
C LEU A 18 -15.37 -2.09 -6.10
N ASP A 19 -14.80 -1.60 -7.19
CA ASP A 19 -13.93 -2.36 -8.06
C ASP A 19 -12.60 -2.68 -7.37
N ARG A 20 -12.06 -1.72 -6.58
CA ARG A 20 -10.90 -1.97 -5.72
C ARG A 20 -11.19 -3.07 -4.70
N SER A 21 -12.33 -3.02 -4.02
CA SER A 21 -12.74 -4.05 -3.08
C SER A 21 -12.93 -5.42 -3.76
N LYS A 22 -13.50 -5.45 -4.96
CA LYS A 22 -13.65 -6.67 -5.75
C LYS A 22 -12.28 -7.27 -6.11
N TYR A 23 -11.36 -6.44 -6.61
CA TYR A 23 -9.99 -6.86 -6.95
C TYR A 23 -9.27 -7.46 -5.73
N LEU A 24 -9.30 -6.75 -4.60
CA LEU A 24 -8.63 -7.17 -3.36
C LEU A 24 -9.20 -8.47 -2.78
N LYS A 25 -10.50 -8.74 -3.00
CA LYS A 25 -11.16 -9.96 -2.55
C LYS A 25 -10.91 -11.16 -3.46
N GLU A 26 -10.83 -10.94 -4.77
CA GLU A 26 -10.73 -12.01 -5.78
C GLU A 26 -9.29 -12.51 -5.99
N ASN A 27 -8.29 -11.77 -5.53
CA ASN A 27 -6.88 -12.11 -5.74
C ASN A 27 -6.18 -12.41 -4.40
N GLU A 28 -5.40 -13.50 -4.35
CA GLU A 28 -4.47 -13.74 -3.25
C GLU A 28 -3.23 -12.88 -3.44
N LEU A 29 -2.90 -12.08 -2.43
CA LEU A 29 -1.75 -11.17 -2.47
C LEU A 29 -0.68 -11.71 -1.53
N LEU A 30 0.58 -11.68 -1.96
CA LEU A 30 1.68 -11.92 -1.02
C LEU A 30 1.76 -10.76 -0.01
N ALA A 31 1.66 -9.53 -0.50
CA ALA A 31 1.68 -8.32 0.31
C ALA A 31 0.79 -7.25 -0.32
N LEU A 32 0.16 -6.43 0.53
CA LEU A 32 -0.63 -5.26 0.15
C LEU A 32 0.05 -3.99 0.68
N PHE A 33 0.50 -3.15 -0.26
CA PHE A 33 1.04 -1.82 0.04
C PHE A 33 0.03 -0.78 -0.46
N GLY A 34 -0.59 -0.03 0.45
CA GLY A 34 -1.67 0.88 0.06
C GLY A 34 -1.96 1.99 1.05
N ASP A 35 -3.07 2.69 0.81
CA ASP A 35 -3.64 3.61 1.78
C ASP A 35 -4.42 2.85 2.87
N GLY A 36 -4.77 3.57 3.94
CA GLY A 36 -5.51 3.01 5.06
C GLY A 36 -6.86 2.45 4.67
N ALA A 37 -7.59 3.13 3.76
CA ALA A 37 -8.90 2.65 3.32
C ALA A 37 -8.80 1.32 2.55
N SER A 38 -7.76 1.16 1.74
CA SER A 38 -7.52 -0.04 0.93
C SER A 38 -7.07 -1.22 1.80
N ILE A 39 -6.27 -0.95 2.84
CA ILE A 39 -5.87 -1.98 3.81
C ILE A 39 -7.05 -2.42 4.68
N ASP A 40 -7.98 -1.51 5.02
CA ASP A 40 -9.17 -1.85 5.81
C ASP A 40 -10.23 -2.65 5.02
N MET A 41 -10.18 -2.59 3.69
CA MET A 41 -11.05 -3.41 2.84
C MET A 41 -10.80 -4.91 3.04
N LYS A 42 -11.84 -5.74 2.90
CA LYS A 42 -11.67 -7.19 2.96
C LYS A 42 -10.76 -7.70 1.83
N HIS A 43 -9.66 -8.33 2.19
CA HIS A 43 -8.66 -8.84 1.26
C HIS A 43 -7.96 -10.10 1.81
N ASN A 44 -7.11 -10.75 1.01
CA ASN A 44 -6.34 -11.93 1.42
C ASN A 44 -4.83 -11.74 1.14
N SER A 45 -4.19 -10.89 1.94
CA SER A 45 -2.74 -10.66 1.93
C SER A 45 -2.06 -11.41 3.08
N LYS A 46 -0.75 -11.65 2.97
CA LYS A 46 0.06 -12.16 4.10
C LYS A 46 0.78 -11.05 4.86
N LEU A 47 0.87 -9.86 4.27
CA LEU A 47 1.55 -8.69 4.83
C LEU A 47 0.82 -7.42 4.36
N ASP A 48 0.49 -6.56 5.32
CA ASP A 48 -0.07 -5.23 5.04
C ASP A 48 0.88 -4.13 5.46
N MET A 49 1.05 -3.14 4.59
CA MET A 49 1.84 -1.95 4.89
C MET A 49 1.19 -0.70 4.33
N GLN A 50 0.85 0.23 5.22
CA GLN A 50 0.31 1.51 4.81
C GLN A 50 1.44 2.43 4.34
N ILE A 51 1.45 2.77 3.04
CA ILE A 51 2.50 3.59 2.42
C ILE A 51 1.97 4.95 1.92
N SER A 52 0.66 5.13 1.91
CA SER A 52 0.00 6.36 1.45
C SER A 52 -1.18 6.75 2.34
N ASN A 53 -1.68 7.98 2.13
CA ASN A 53 -2.90 8.48 2.77
C ASN A 53 -4.16 8.02 2.01
N PRO A 54 -5.35 7.95 2.64
CA PRO A 54 -5.65 8.32 4.04
C PRO A 54 -5.08 7.33 5.08
N ASN A 55 -4.88 7.78 6.33
CA ASN A 55 -4.40 6.94 7.41
C ASN A 55 -5.54 6.20 8.13
N LEU A 56 -5.33 4.91 8.45
CA LEU A 56 -6.30 4.04 9.11
C LEU A 56 -6.60 4.45 10.57
N LYS A 57 -5.58 4.97 11.25
CA LYS A 57 -5.70 5.71 12.52
C LYS A 57 -5.20 7.13 12.26
N SER A 58 -5.67 8.11 13.02
CA SER A 58 -5.08 9.45 13.10
C SER A 58 -3.69 9.38 13.74
N VAL A 59 -2.76 8.70 13.07
CA VAL A 59 -1.37 8.64 13.49
C VAL A 59 -0.79 9.98 13.10
N ASN A 60 -0.38 10.74 14.11
CA ASN A 60 0.52 11.87 13.95
C ASN A 60 1.72 11.31 13.18
N ILE A 61 1.77 11.57 11.86
CA ILE A 61 2.84 11.09 11.00
C ILE A 61 4.10 11.55 11.72
N TYR A 62 4.95 10.60 12.10
CA TYR A 62 6.23 10.89 12.71
C TYR A 62 6.86 12.12 12.03
N PRO A 63 7.57 13.01 12.74
CA PRO A 63 8.21 14.18 12.11
C PRO A 63 9.24 13.83 11.02
N TYR A 64 9.49 12.53 10.82
CA TYR A 64 10.19 11.94 9.70
C TYR A 64 9.21 11.08 8.90
N THR A 65 8.95 11.45 7.64
CA THR A 65 8.24 10.59 6.68
C THR A 65 8.99 9.26 6.55
N PRO A 66 8.45 8.13 7.02
CA PRO A 66 9.20 6.90 7.24
C PRO A 66 9.56 6.15 5.94
N PHE A 67 9.35 6.75 4.78
CA PHE A 67 9.58 6.13 3.47
C PHE A 67 10.62 6.87 2.62
N VAL A 68 11.28 7.91 3.14
CA VAL A 68 12.23 8.72 2.38
C VAL A 68 13.69 8.41 2.78
N GLY A 69 14.55 8.28 1.77
CA GLY A 69 16.00 8.08 1.93
C GLY A 69 16.36 6.72 2.55
N LEU A 70 17.62 6.58 2.97
CA LEU A 70 18.17 5.32 3.50
C LEU A 70 17.34 4.76 4.67
N ARG A 71 16.89 5.61 5.57
CA ARG A 71 16.07 5.20 6.72
C ARG A 71 14.73 4.62 6.28
N GLY A 72 14.10 5.22 5.27
CA GLY A 72 12.85 4.68 4.74
C GLY A 72 13.03 3.35 4.02
N THR A 73 14.13 3.20 3.28
CA THR A 73 14.48 1.90 2.67
C THR A 73 14.69 0.82 3.74
N LEU A 74 15.47 1.11 4.79
CA LEU A 74 15.69 0.17 5.89
C LEU A 74 14.37 -0.21 6.58
N TYR A 75 13.51 0.77 6.83
CA TYR A 75 12.19 0.53 7.42
C TYR A 75 11.34 -0.45 6.59
N ILE A 76 11.30 -0.28 5.26
CA ILE A 76 10.56 -1.19 4.38
C ILE A 76 11.15 -2.61 4.44
N ILE A 77 12.49 -2.74 4.39
CA ILE A 77 13.18 -4.03 4.48
C ILE A 77 12.87 -4.72 5.80
N GLU A 78 12.97 -4.00 6.92
CA GLU A 78 12.69 -4.51 8.27
C GLU A 78 11.26 -5.06 8.36
N LYS A 79 10.29 -4.33 7.81
CA LYS A 79 8.89 -4.77 7.80
C LYS A 79 8.65 -5.98 6.91
N ILE A 80 9.24 -6.04 5.71
CA ILE A 80 9.10 -7.19 4.79
C ILE A 80 9.74 -8.44 5.39
N LEU A 81 10.90 -8.31 6.03
CA LEU A 81 11.61 -9.43 6.65
C LEU A 81 11.11 -9.77 8.06
N ASN A 82 10.13 -9.04 8.58
CA ASN A 82 9.62 -9.16 9.95
C ASN A 82 10.75 -9.12 11.02
N ILE A 83 11.72 -8.24 10.82
CA ILE A 83 12.82 -8.01 11.77
C ILE A 83 12.28 -7.15 12.92
N GLN A 84 12.41 -7.64 14.15
CA GLN A 84 12.06 -6.92 15.38
C GLN A 84 13.34 -6.66 16.17
N TYR A 85 13.53 -5.41 16.59
CA TYR A 85 14.59 -4.98 17.52
C TYR A 85 13.98 -4.65 18.88
#